data_AF-A0A1B8CSX9-F1
#
_entry.id   AF-A0A1B8CSX9-F1
#
_cell.length_a   1.000
_cell.length_b   1.000
_cell.length_c   1.000
_cell.angle_alpha   90.00
_cell.angle_beta   90.00
_cell.angle_gamma   90.00
#
_symmetry.space_group_name_H-M   'P 1'
#
loop_
_entity.id
_entity.type
_entity.pdbx_description
1 polymer ?
#
loop_
_entity_poly.entity_id
_entity_poly.type
_entity_poly.pdbx_seq_one_letter_code
_entity_poly.pdbx_strand_id
1 'polypeptide(L)'
;MVCGVGREPAQWVKAPAPAQGKIGHMKGAVGQFWLPEILGSSPRLEQDNENARALHSAMRACFPHDVEICTGRSQPHCVHHSFVLQQDSSHTLYGIALRVWSRADEKRAETIRDLRKRTESDFDVSADGTYWIPYCLSFLSRYPLHDLLGDLLPGMWIHWNKATNLFHAEEVSRILSFPRPRASTTSSAST
;
A
#
# COMPACT_ATOMS: atom_id res chain seq x y z
N MET A 1 -0.15 -9.21 -1.07
CA MET A 1 1.06 -8.49 -0.60
C MET A 1 0.64 -7.26 0.17
N VAL A 2 1.43 -6.87 1.17
CA VAL A 2 1.33 -5.63 1.93
C VAL A 2 2.65 -4.88 1.81
N CYS A 3 2.60 -3.60 1.49
CA CYS A 3 3.79 -2.75 1.40
C CYS A 3 3.53 -1.34 1.93
N GLY A 4 4.59 -0.63 2.28
CA GLY A 4 4.56 0.71 2.89
C GLY A 4 5.89 1.01 3.55
N VAL A 5 5.91 1.87 4.57
CA VAL A 5 7.10 2.06 5.42
C VAL A 5 7.10 1.09 6.60
N GLY A 6 8.30 0.66 7.01
CA GLY A 6 8.49 -0.26 8.11
C GLY A 6 7.96 0.21 9.45
N ARG A 7 7.85 -0.72 10.40
CA ARG A 7 7.40 -0.40 11.77
C ARG A 7 8.36 0.56 12.47
N GLU A 8 9.66 0.39 12.26
CA GLU A 8 10.70 1.16 12.93
C GLU A 8 11.07 2.41 12.13
N PRO A 9 10.77 3.63 12.62
CA PRO A 9 11.04 4.87 11.90
C PRO A 9 12.52 5.07 11.55
N ALA A 10 13.41 4.56 12.39
CA ALA A 10 14.85 4.64 12.20
C ALA A 10 15.34 3.87 10.96
N GLN A 11 14.55 2.92 10.46
CA GLN A 11 14.87 2.14 9.26
C GLN A 11 14.28 2.76 7.98
N TRP A 12 13.53 3.86 8.09
CA TRP A 12 12.92 4.48 6.92
C TRP A 12 13.97 5.12 6.03
N VAL A 13 13.96 4.75 4.76
CA VAL A 13 14.87 5.29 3.76
C VAL A 13 14.18 6.42 3.00
N LYS A 14 14.80 7.61 3.00
CA LYS A 14 14.32 8.74 2.21
C LYS A 14 14.39 8.39 0.72
N ALA A 15 13.31 8.63 -0.01
CA ALA A 15 13.28 8.44 -1.46
C ALA A 15 14.22 9.45 -2.15
N PRO A 16 14.94 9.04 -3.21
CA PRO A 16 15.77 9.95 -3.97
C PRO A 16 14.91 11.04 -4.64
N ALA A 17 15.52 12.19 -4.93
CA ALA A 17 14.84 13.21 -5.70
C ALA A 17 14.47 12.65 -7.09
N PRO A 18 13.28 12.98 -7.63
CA PRO A 18 12.89 12.56 -8.98
C PRO A 18 13.93 13.00 -10.01
N ALA A 19 14.29 12.10 -10.93
CA ALA A 19 15.27 12.42 -11.97
C ALA A 19 14.79 13.53 -12.92
N GLN A 20 13.46 13.67 -13.09
CA GLN A 20 12.85 14.69 -13.94
C GLN A 20 11.60 15.28 -13.26
N GLY A 21 11.51 16.61 -13.29
CA GLY A 21 10.35 17.35 -12.78
C GLY A 21 10.27 17.43 -11.25
N LYS A 22 9.21 18.07 -10.77
CA LYS A 22 8.85 18.08 -9.35
C LYS A 22 7.60 17.24 -9.17
N ILE A 23 7.64 16.31 -8.22
CA ILE A 23 6.43 15.60 -7.78
C ILE A 23 5.66 16.55 -6.87
N GLY A 24 4.37 16.74 -7.17
CA GLY A 24 3.49 17.53 -6.32
C GLY A 24 3.20 16.79 -5.01
N HIS A 25 3.27 17.51 -3.89
CA HIS A 25 2.92 16.98 -2.58
C HIS A 25 1.41 16.94 -2.39
N MET A 26 0.90 15.91 -1.71
CA MET A 26 -0.52 15.88 -1.32
C MET A 26 -0.84 16.95 -0.28
N LYS A 27 -2.12 17.30 -0.13
CA LYS A 27 -2.56 18.24 0.91
C LYS A 27 -2.18 17.71 2.30
N GLY A 28 -1.51 18.55 3.08
CA GLY A 28 -1.04 18.19 4.42
C GLY A 28 0.16 17.25 4.42
N ALA A 29 0.82 17.03 3.28
CA ALA A 29 2.06 16.27 3.23
C ALA A 29 3.13 16.87 4.16
N VAL A 30 3.97 16.00 4.70
CA VAL A 30 5.13 16.39 5.51
C VAL A 30 6.36 16.74 4.65
N GLY A 31 6.16 16.99 3.36
CA GLY A 31 7.19 17.50 2.44
C GLY A 31 8.29 16.49 2.07
N GLN A 32 8.10 15.20 2.32
CA GLN A 32 9.09 14.17 2.03
C GLN A 32 8.45 12.85 1.59
N PHE A 33 9.19 12.11 0.76
CA PHE A 33 8.86 10.76 0.32
C PHE A 33 9.84 9.74 0.91
N TRP A 34 9.35 8.52 1.15
CA TRP A 34 10.12 7.39 1.65
C TRP A 34 9.96 6.17 0.76
N LEU A 35 11.04 5.42 0.57
CA LEU A 35 11.00 4.20 -0.22
C LEU A 35 10.06 3.18 0.45
N PRO A 36 9.13 2.56 -0.31
CA PRO A 36 8.32 1.48 0.21
C PRO A 36 9.16 0.21 0.37
N GLU A 37 8.75 -0.62 1.33
CA GLU A 37 9.21 -1.99 1.52
C GLU A 37 8.03 -2.96 1.56
N ILE A 38 8.30 -4.24 1.26
CA ILE A 38 7.29 -5.29 1.39
C ILE A 38 7.28 -5.75 2.84
N LEU A 39 6.15 -5.50 3.51
CA LEU A 39 5.94 -5.83 4.92
C LEU A 39 5.44 -7.26 5.10
N GLY A 40 4.82 -7.81 4.06
CA GLY A 40 4.37 -9.19 4.04
C GLY A 40 3.81 -9.62 2.70
N SER A 41 3.97 -10.89 2.36
CA SER A 41 3.42 -11.48 1.15
C SER A 41 3.01 -12.93 1.40
N SER A 42 2.07 -13.42 0.60
CA SER A 42 1.87 -14.84 0.39
C SER A 42 1.75 -15.06 -1.13
N PRO A 43 2.60 -15.93 -1.74
CA PRO A 43 3.70 -16.67 -1.09
C PRO A 43 4.77 -15.74 -0.48
N ARG A 44 5.56 -16.27 0.47
CA ARG A 44 6.60 -15.47 1.15
C ARG A 44 7.71 -15.11 0.16
N LEU A 45 8.35 -13.97 0.36
CA LEU A 45 9.39 -13.45 -0.55
C LEU A 45 10.55 -14.42 -0.75
N GLU A 46 10.97 -15.11 0.30
CA GLU A 46 12.12 -16.01 0.30
C GLU A 46 11.84 -17.34 -0.39
N GLN A 47 10.58 -17.62 -0.74
CA GLN A 47 10.17 -18.91 -1.26
C GLN A 47 10.57 -19.12 -2.72
N ASP A 48 10.54 -18.06 -3.54
CA ASP A 48 10.82 -18.14 -4.97
C ASP A 48 11.29 -16.79 -5.54
N ASN A 49 12.40 -16.82 -6.28
CA ASN A 49 13.04 -15.65 -6.87
C ASN A 49 12.17 -14.99 -7.95
N GLU A 50 11.39 -15.75 -8.70
CA GLU A 50 10.50 -15.18 -9.72
C GLU A 50 9.36 -14.39 -9.07
N ASN A 51 8.72 -15.01 -8.07
CA ASN A 51 7.73 -14.33 -7.23
C ASN A 51 8.31 -13.10 -6.52
N ALA A 52 9.53 -13.17 -5.99
CA ALA A 52 10.19 -12.03 -5.36
C ALA A 52 10.32 -10.84 -6.32
N ARG A 53 10.77 -11.08 -7.56
CA ARG A 53 10.85 -10.03 -8.60
C ARG A 53 9.48 -9.45 -8.95
N ALA A 54 8.46 -10.31 -9.08
CA ALA A 54 7.08 -9.89 -9.34
C ALA A 54 6.56 -8.98 -8.22
N LEU A 55 6.75 -9.38 -6.97
CA LEU A 55 6.33 -8.63 -5.78
C LEU A 55 7.06 -7.29 -5.67
N HIS A 56 8.37 -7.24 -5.93
CA HIS A 56 9.10 -5.96 -5.95
C HIS A 56 8.63 -5.03 -7.06
N SER A 57 8.30 -5.58 -8.24
CA SER A 57 7.74 -4.78 -9.34
C SER A 57 6.35 -4.25 -8.98
N ALA A 58 5.53 -5.08 -8.34
CA ALA A 58 4.21 -4.69 -7.84
C ALA A 58 4.28 -3.63 -6.74
N MET A 59 5.25 -3.71 -5.84
CA MET A 59 5.45 -2.72 -4.78
C MET A 59 5.68 -1.31 -5.36
N ARG A 60 6.52 -1.21 -6.40
CA ARG A 60 6.73 0.08 -7.09
C ARG A 60 5.46 0.58 -7.77
N ALA A 61 4.66 -0.32 -8.34
CA ALA A 61 3.38 0.05 -8.94
C ALA A 61 2.31 0.47 -7.90
N CYS A 62 2.39 -0.02 -6.66
CA CYS A 62 1.53 0.39 -5.55
C CYS A 62 1.79 1.84 -5.10
N PHE A 63 3.05 2.28 -5.20
CA PHE A 63 3.49 3.63 -4.84
C PHE A 63 4.24 4.30 -6.01
N PRO A 64 3.53 4.84 -7.02
CA PRO A 64 4.17 5.45 -8.20
C PRO A 64 5.09 6.64 -7.88
N HIS A 65 4.91 7.25 -6.71
CA HIS A 65 5.68 8.39 -6.22
C HIS A 65 6.28 8.10 -4.84
N ASP A 66 6.51 6.83 -4.51
CA ASP A 66 6.93 6.40 -3.18
C ASP A 66 5.91 6.75 -2.07
N VAL A 67 6.28 6.53 -0.81
CA VAL A 67 5.37 6.72 0.34
C VAL A 67 5.42 8.17 0.78
N GLU A 68 4.27 8.84 0.83
CA GLU A 68 4.13 10.19 1.35
C GLU A 68 3.25 10.21 2.59
N ILE A 69 3.80 10.71 3.70
CA ILE A 69 3.07 10.86 4.97
C ILE A 69 2.36 12.21 4.96
N CYS A 70 1.15 12.27 5.50
CA CYS A 70 0.42 13.52 5.65
C CYS A 70 -0.07 13.72 7.09
N THR A 71 -0.43 14.96 7.41
CA THR A 71 -1.04 15.37 8.66
C THR A 71 -2.43 15.93 8.42
N GLY A 72 -3.37 15.62 9.32
CA GLY A 72 -4.74 16.10 9.23
C GLY A 72 -5.63 15.58 10.35
N ARG A 73 -6.75 16.26 10.60
CA ARG A 73 -7.73 15.87 11.63
C ARG A 73 -8.50 14.59 11.26
N SER A 74 -8.65 14.32 9.97
CA SER A 74 -9.39 13.19 9.45
C SER A 74 -8.48 12.28 8.64
N GLN A 75 -8.74 10.98 8.70
CA GLN A 75 -8.07 9.99 7.86
C GLN A 75 -8.33 10.31 6.38
N PRO A 76 -7.30 10.33 5.52
CA PRO A 76 -7.51 10.49 4.09
C PRO A 76 -8.30 9.31 3.51
N HIS A 77 -8.92 9.52 2.35
CA HIS A 77 -9.67 8.47 1.69
C HIS A 77 -8.76 7.30 1.28
N CYS A 78 -9.24 6.08 1.52
CA CYS A 78 -8.65 4.89 0.93
C CYS A 78 -9.02 4.86 -0.55
N VAL A 79 -8.03 4.65 -1.42
CA VAL A 79 -8.21 4.66 -2.88
C VAL A 79 -7.59 3.41 -3.46
N HIS A 80 -8.12 2.93 -4.57
CA HIS A 80 -7.52 1.82 -5.29
C HIS A 80 -7.21 2.20 -6.73
N HIS A 81 -6.21 1.53 -7.30
CA HIS A 81 -5.89 1.62 -8.72
C HIS A 81 -5.41 0.27 -9.23
N SER A 82 -5.68 0.01 -10.52
CA SER A 82 -5.16 -1.15 -11.21
C SER A 82 -3.83 -0.83 -11.88
N PHE A 83 -2.99 -1.85 -12.06
CA PHE A 83 -1.73 -1.74 -12.78
C PHE A 83 -1.46 -3.05 -13.53
N VAL A 84 -0.58 -2.98 -14.53
CA VAL A 84 -0.15 -4.14 -15.31
C VAL A 84 1.37 -4.22 -15.26
N LEU A 85 1.89 -5.41 -14.97
CA LEU A 85 3.32 -5.70 -14.99
C LEU A 85 3.60 -6.68 -16.11
N GLN A 86 4.46 -6.28 -17.03
CA GLN A 86 4.99 -7.17 -18.05
C GLN A 86 6.33 -7.70 -17.55
N GLN A 87 6.39 -9.00 -17.22
CA GLN A 87 7.62 -9.63 -16.75
C GLN A 87 8.53 -10.04 -17.91
N ASP A 88 7.93 -10.62 -18.95
CA ASP A 88 8.57 -10.95 -20.23
C ASP A 88 7.53 -10.86 -21.38
N SER A 89 7.89 -11.31 -22.58
CA SER A 89 7.00 -11.29 -23.75
C SER A 89 5.75 -12.17 -23.62
N SER A 90 5.71 -13.09 -22.67
CA SER A 90 4.65 -14.09 -22.46
C SER A 90 3.96 -14.01 -21.10
N HIS A 91 4.56 -13.38 -20.11
CA HIS A 91 4.05 -13.30 -18.73
C HIS A 91 3.61 -11.88 -18.39
N THR A 92 2.29 -11.69 -18.35
CA THR A 92 1.64 -10.46 -17.88
C THR A 92 0.95 -10.72 -16.55
N LEU A 93 1.21 -9.85 -15.57
CA LEU A 93 0.50 -9.84 -14.30
C LEU A 93 -0.38 -8.60 -14.21
N TYR A 94 -1.63 -8.81 -13.83
CA TYR A 94 -2.61 -7.78 -13.54
C TYR A 94 -2.65 -7.59 -12.04
N GLY A 95 -2.41 -6.35 -11.60
CA GLY A 95 -2.39 -5.97 -10.22
C GLY A 95 -3.50 -4.99 -9.87
N ILE A 96 -3.93 -5.06 -8.62
CA ILE A 96 -4.69 -3.99 -7.99
C ILE A 96 -4.00 -3.58 -6.70
N ALA A 97 -3.98 -2.29 -6.43
CA ALA A 97 -3.42 -1.67 -5.24
C ALA A 97 -4.56 -0.97 -4.51
N LEU A 98 -4.78 -1.29 -3.23
CA LEU A 98 -5.64 -0.52 -2.32
C LEU A 98 -4.73 0.21 -1.33
N ARG A 99 -4.67 1.53 -1.47
CA ARG A 99 -4.03 2.42 -0.50
C ARG A 99 -4.94 2.61 0.70
N VAL A 100 -4.41 2.30 1.87
CA VAL A 100 -5.06 2.46 3.17
C VAL A 100 -4.20 3.32 4.07
N TRP A 101 -4.80 3.93 5.09
CA TRP A 101 -4.13 4.89 5.96
C TRP A 101 -4.11 4.40 7.40
N SER A 102 -2.95 4.35 8.01
CA SER A 102 -2.80 4.06 9.44
C SER A 102 -2.47 5.34 10.19
N ARG A 103 -3.08 5.52 11.37
CA ARG A 103 -2.67 6.57 12.28
C ARG A 103 -1.26 6.24 12.81
N ALA A 104 -0.33 7.18 12.74
CA ALA A 104 0.97 7.01 13.38
C ALA A 104 0.80 6.81 14.88
N ASP A 105 1.51 5.84 15.44
CA ASP A 105 1.69 5.74 16.89
C ASP A 105 2.62 6.85 17.40
N GLU A 106 2.76 6.95 18.71
CA GLU A 106 3.54 8.00 19.37
C GLU A 106 5.00 8.04 18.89
N LYS A 107 5.67 6.88 18.79
CA LYS A 107 7.06 6.76 18.34
C LYS A 107 7.23 7.23 16.89
N ARG A 108 6.34 6.81 15.99
CA ARG A 108 6.31 7.26 14.58
C ARG A 108 6.02 8.75 14.49
N ALA A 109 5.02 9.23 15.24
CA ALA A 109 4.62 10.64 15.25
C ALA A 109 5.75 11.55 15.75
N GLU A 110 6.46 11.16 16.81
CA GLU A 110 7.62 11.89 17.33
C GLU A 110 8.74 11.97 16.30
N THR A 111 9.08 10.84 15.66
CA THR A 111 10.12 10.82 14.63
C THR A 111 9.77 11.73 13.45
N ILE A 112 8.51 11.69 12.99
CA ILE A 112 8.03 12.58 11.92
C ILE A 112 8.12 14.04 12.36
N ARG A 113 7.70 14.35 13.59
CA ARG A 113 7.76 15.71 14.15
C ARG A 113 9.19 16.24 14.18
N ASP A 114 10.15 15.44 14.65
CA ASP A 114 11.55 15.83 14.74
C ASP A 114 12.24 15.92 13.39
N LEU A 115 11.80 15.14 12.40
CA LEU A 115 12.22 15.35 11.02
C LEU A 115 11.73 16.71 10.51
N ARG A 116 10.44 17.01 10.66
CA ARG A 116 9.84 18.27 10.18
C ARG A 116 10.48 19.49 10.82
N LYS A 117 10.74 19.48 12.14
CA LYS A 117 11.48 20.55 12.84
C LYS A 117 12.85 20.85 12.22
N ARG A 118 13.52 19.85 11.65
CA ARG A 118 14.85 20.00 11.04
C ARG A 118 14.78 20.46 9.59
N THR A 119 13.69 20.17 8.88
CA THR A 119 13.57 20.41 7.44
C THR A 119 12.71 21.62 7.09
N GLU A 120 11.77 22.00 7.96
CA GLU A 120 10.85 23.12 7.74
C GLU A 120 11.28 24.32 8.59
N SER A 121 11.57 25.46 7.96
CA SER A 121 12.00 26.70 8.64
C SER A 121 10.89 27.33 9.48
N ASP A 122 9.63 27.17 9.06
CA ASP A 122 8.44 27.74 9.73
C ASP A 122 7.61 26.63 10.40
N PHE A 123 8.27 25.63 10.99
CA PHE A 123 7.59 24.52 11.66
C PHE A 123 6.79 25.03 12.87
N ASP A 124 5.46 25.12 12.72
CA ASP A 124 4.56 25.40 13.83
C ASP A 124 4.27 24.12 14.62
N VAL A 125 4.80 24.06 15.84
CA VAL A 125 4.57 22.97 16.79
C VAL A 125 3.08 22.85 17.17
N SER A 126 2.32 23.95 17.09
CA SER A 126 0.88 23.99 17.40
C SER A 126 0.02 23.30 16.34
N ALA A 127 0.59 22.87 15.21
CA ALA A 127 -0.08 22.02 14.23
C ALA A 127 -0.12 20.56 14.73
N ASP A 128 -0.85 20.32 15.82
CA ASP A 128 -1.16 19.03 16.45
C ASP A 128 -2.10 18.16 15.57
N GLY A 129 -1.74 18.03 14.29
CA GLY A 129 -2.44 17.17 13.35
C GLY A 129 -2.02 15.73 13.56
N THR A 130 -2.98 14.81 13.49
CA THR A 130 -2.71 13.38 13.44
C THR A 130 -1.91 13.06 12.19
N TYR A 131 -0.80 12.33 12.32
CA TYR A 131 -0.05 11.83 11.18
C TYR A 131 -0.68 10.55 10.63
N TRP A 132 -0.84 10.51 9.32
CA TRP A 132 -1.40 9.38 8.58
C TRP A 132 -0.34 8.81 7.64
N ILE A 133 -0.06 7.53 7.82
CA ILE A 133 0.96 6.80 7.07
C ILE A 133 0.24 5.89 6.08
N PRO A 134 0.52 6.00 4.77
CA PRO A 134 -0.11 5.14 3.81
C PRO A 134 0.57 3.78 3.75
N TYR A 135 -0.25 2.75 3.64
CA TYR A 135 0.12 1.37 3.33
C TYR A 135 -0.66 0.94 2.09
N CYS A 136 -0.20 -0.09 1.42
CA CYS A 136 -0.88 -0.64 0.26
C CYS A 136 -1.05 -2.15 0.37
N LEU A 137 -2.30 -2.59 0.21
CA LEU A 137 -2.65 -3.98 0.01
C LEU A 137 -2.73 -4.23 -1.49
N SER A 138 -2.09 -5.30 -1.96
CA SER A 138 -2.09 -5.61 -3.39
C SER A 138 -2.26 -7.09 -3.68
N PHE A 139 -3.04 -7.35 -4.73
CA PHE A 139 -3.27 -8.67 -5.30
C PHE A 139 -2.71 -8.67 -6.73
N LEU A 140 -2.06 -9.77 -7.10
CA LEU A 140 -1.54 -10.02 -8.43
C LEU A 140 -2.25 -11.24 -9.02
N SER A 141 -2.57 -11.17 -10.30
CA SER A 141 -3.27 -12.22 -11.02
C SER A 141 -2.68 -12.36 -12.43
N ARG A 142 -2.65 -13.59 -12.96
CA ARG A 142 -2.36 -13.84 -14.39
C ARG A 142 -3.54 -13.54 -15.30
N TYR A 143 -4.71 -13.27 -14.72
CA TYR A 143 -5.95 -12.95 -15.43
C TYR A 143 -6.39 -11.51 -15.14
N PRO A 144 -6.94 -10.79 -16.13
CA PRO A 144 -7.48 -9.45 -15.96
C PRO A 144 -8.76 -9.50 -15.11
N LEU A 145 -8.61 -9.35 -13.79
CA LEU A 145 -9.69 -9.45 -12.79
C LEU A 145 -9.91 -8.11 -12.06
N HIS A 146 -9.64 -6.99 -12.74
CA HIS A 146 -9.63 -5.64 -12.15
C HIS A 146 -10.93 -5.34 -11.39
N ASP A 147 -12.07 -5.61 -12.02
CA ASP A 147 -13.38 -5.29 -11.46
C ASP A 147 -13.69 -6.15 -10.23
N LEU A 148 -13.44 -7.47 -10.33
CA LEU A 148 -13.66 -8.40 -9.23
C LEU A 148 -12.78 -8.09 -8.01
N LEU A 149 -11.49 -7.80 -8.24
CA LEU A 149 -10.56 -7.52 -7.15
C LEU A 149 -10.77 -6.11 -6.57
N GLY A 150 -11.28 -5.18 -7.38
CA GLY A 150 -11.67 -3.82 -6.98
C GLY A 150 -12.78 -3.80 -5.95
N ASP A 151 -13.77 -4.69 -6.08
CA ASP A 151 -14.89 -4.78 -5.14
C ASP A 151 -14.53 -5.57 -3.88
N LEU A 152 -13.70 -6.61 -4.01
CA LEU A 152 -13.26 -7.44 -2.89
C LEU A 152 -12.43 -6.65 -1.88
N LEU A 153 -11.50 -5.81 -2.36
CA LEU A 153 -10.52 -5.13 -1.51
C LEU A 153 -11.14 -4.18 -0.45
N PRO A 154 -12.07 -3.27 -0.81
CA PRO A 154 -12.77 -2.43 0.15
C PRO A 154 -13.66 -3.23 1.11
N GLY A 155 -14.37 -4.25 0.61
CA GLY A 155 -15.23 -5.10 1.43
C GLY A 155 -14.43 -5.88 2.49
N MET A 156 -13.26 -6.36 2.10
CA MET A 156 -12.33 -6.99 3.02
C MET A 156 -11.74 -5.95 4.00
N TRP A 157 -11.39 -4.74 3.55
CA TRP A 157 -10.92 -3.66 4.44
C TRP A 157 -11.90 -3.28 5.55
N ILE A 158 -13.19 -3.27 5.26
CA ILE A 158 -14.24 -3.01 6.27
C ILE A 158 -14.23 -4.09 7.36
N HIS A 159 -14.02 -5.37 6.99
CA HIS A 159 -13.85 -6.45 7.96
C HIS A 159 -12.53 -6.35 8.72
N TRP A 160 -11.47 -5.93 8.02
CA TRP A 160 -10.12 -5.78 8.55
C TRP A 160 -10.03 -4.67 9.60
N ASN A 161 -10.61 -3.49 9.39
CA ASN A 161 -10.51 -2.37 10.34
C ASN A 161 -11.03 -2.69 11.76
N LYS A 162 -11.85 -3.75 11.93
CA LYS A 162 -12.33 -4.23 13.24
C LYS A 162 -11.36 -5.17 13.97
N ALA A 163 -10.40 -5.77 13.27
CA ALA A 163 -9.38 -6.64 13.84
C ALA A 163 -8.07 -5.86 13.98
N THR A 164 -7.81 -5.32 15.17
CA THR A 164 -6.78 -4.32 15.47
C THR A 164 -5.30 -4.80 15.34
N ASN A 165 -5.00 -5.84 14.56
CA ASN A 165 -3.64 -6.42 14.52
C ASN A 165 -3.21 -7.05 13.17
N LEU A 166 -3.71 -6.51 12.05
CA LEU A 166 -3.57 -7.05 10.68
C LEU A 166 -2.18 -7.19 10.07
N PHE A 167 -1.12 -6.87 10.80
CA PHE A 167 0.25 -6.97 10.29
C PHE A 167 0.89 -8.33 10.61
N HIS A 168 0.10 -9.38 10.86
CA HIS A 168 0.61 -10.74 10.93
C HIS A 168 0.53 -11.41 9.55
N ALA A 169 1.68 -11.85 9.03
CA ALA A 169 1.78 -12.56 7.74
C ALA A 169 0.88 -13.81 7.65
N GLU A 170 0.54 -14.45 8.78
CA GLU A 170 -0.39 -15.59 8.83
C GLU A 170 -1.85 -15.22 8.55
N GLU A 171 -2.29 -14.02 8.96
CA GLU A 171 -3.65 -13.53 8.65
C GLU A 171 -3.76 -13.16 7.17
N VAL A 172 -2.72 -12.55 6.62
CA VAL A 172 -2.59 -12.29 5.16
C VAL A 172 -2.58 -13.60 4.35
N SER A 173 -1.97 -14.67 4.86
CA SER A 173 -1.97 -15.99 4.22
C SER A 173 -3.35 -16.66 4.24
N ARG A 174 -4.10 -16.58 5.36
CA ARG A 174 -5.51 -17.04 5.44
C ARG A 174 -6.41 -16.31 4.44
N ILE A 175 -6.16 -15.02 4.23
CA ILE A 175 -6.87 -14.18 3.27
C ILE A 175 -6.62 -14.59 1.81
N LEU A 176 -5.39 -15.00 1.48
CA LEU A 176 -5.01 -15.44 0.13
C LEU A 176 -5.41 -16.91 -0.16
N SER A 177 -5.83 -17.65 0.87
CA SER A 177 -6.29 -19.04 0.75
C SER A 177 -7.81 -19.16 0.68
N PHE A 178 -8.56 -18.06 0.62
CA PHE A 178 -9.99 -18.12 0.33
C PHE A 178 -10.22 -18.80 -1.03
N PRO A 179 -11.08 -19.83 -1.09
CA PRO A 179 -11.37 -20.50 -2.35
C PRO A 179 -11.90 -19.46 -3.34
N ARG A 180 -11.30 -19.46 -4.54
CA ARG A 180 -11.62 -18.53 -5.62
C ARG A 180 -13.15 -18.45 -5.77
N PRO A 181 -13.76 -17.24 -5.77
CA PRO A 181 -15.17 -17.12 -6.06
C PRO A 181 -15.44 -17.84 -7.38
N ARG A 182 -16.26 -18.88 -7.35
CA ARG A 182 -16.64 -19.57 -8.58
C ARG A 182 -17.38 -18.54 -9.43
N ALA A 183 -16.89 -18.30 -10.65
CA ALA A 183 -17.61 -17.51 -11.62
C ALA A 183 -19.03 -18.08 -11.67
N SER A 184 -20.02 -17.26 -11.32
CA SER A 184 -21.41 -17.64 -11.52
C SER A 184 -21.55 -17.92 -13.00
N THR A 185 -21.74 -19.19 -13.35
CA THR A 185 -22.28 -19.57 -14.64
C THR A 185 -23.57 -18.76 -14.79
N THR A 186 -23.55 -17.76 -15.67
CA THR A 186 -24.77 -17.21 -16.24
C THR A 186 -25.52 -18.39 -16.83
N SER A 187 -26.50 -18.92 -16.11
CA SER A 187 -27.52 -19.77 -16.69
C SER A 187 -28.44 -18.86 -17.49
N SER A 188 -28.06 -18.63 -18.74
CA SER A 188 -29.04 -18.36 -19.77
C SER A 188 -29.99 -19.56 -19.89
N ALA A 189 -31.28 -19.24 -20.02
CA ALA A 189 -32.33 -19.96 -20.70
C ALA A 189 -33.37 -20.76 -19.89
N SER A 190 -34.62 -20.41 -20.22
CA SER A 190 -35.87 -21.19 -20.25
C SER A 190 -36.43 -21.66 -18.91
N THR A 191 -37.61 -21.20 -18.50
CA THR A 191 -38.92 -21.45 -19.15
C THR A 191 -39.93 -20.38 -18.74
#